data_AF-A0A2L2YUZ8-F1
#
_entry.id   AF-A0A2L2YUZ8-F1
#
_cell.length_a   1.000
_cell.length_b   1.000
_cell.length_c   1.000
_cell.angle_alpha   90.00
_cell.angle_beta   90.00
_cell.angle_gamma   90.00
#
_symmetry.space_group_name_H-M   'P 1'
#
loop_
_entity.id
_entity.type
_entity.pdbx_description
1 polymer ?
#
loop_
_entity_poly.entity_id
_entity_poly.type
_entity_poly.pdbx_seq_one_letter_code
_entity_poly.pdbx_strand_id
1 'polypeptide(L)'
;MPGLEKIHLEDALEDNPQTRSMVSLFEQDADLLREYVEVLRSHCEKVLNAQKELASATSSLSQHLRAYENQRFPLDTDPDSVLKTTLKEFAATLDEVSSLQQVCAAQLGDGMLYPINRFIDADLSDIFTMMEIFASASNEMEQSVTKFCKCSKKRDSEKVRQEVNEEVYMSTKN
;
A
#
# COMPACT_ATOMS: atom_id res chain seq x y z
N MET A 1 7.91 22.49 -18.38
CA MET A 1 8.36 21.41 -17.48
C MET A 1 9.00 20.36 -18.36
N PRO A 2 10.19 19.82 -18.04
CA PRO A 2 10.64 18.60 -18.70
C PRO A 2 9.57 17.52 -18.49
N GLY A 3 9.28 16.73 -19.52
CA GLY A 3 8.22 15.71 -19.49
C GLY A 3 8.53 14.59 -18.50
N LEU A 4 7.56 13.70 -18.27
CA LEU A 4 7.82 12.45 -17.56
C LEU A 4 8.93 11.67 -18.27
N GLU A 5 9.93 11.27 -17.50
CA GLU A 5 10.94 10.32 -17.93
C GLU A 5 10.30 8.95 -18.17
N LYS A 6 10.75 8.24 -19.20
CA LYS A 6 10.13 6.98 -19.64
C LYS A 6 11.20 5.99 -20.06
N ILE A 7 10.94 4.72 -19.78
CA ILE A 7 11.71 3.61 -20.34
C ILE A 7 11.24 3.38 -21.77
N HIS A 8 12.17 3.39 -22.72
CA HIS A 8 11.92 3.14 -24.13
C HIS A 8 11.83 1.63 -24.39
N LEU A 9 10.65 1.16 -24.79
CA LEU A 9 10.43 -0.27 -25.02
C LEU A 9 11.10 -0.75 -26.31
N GLU A 10 11.31 0.14 -27.29
CA GLU A 10 12.09 -0.17 -28.49
C GLU A 10 13.53 -0.60 -28.19
N ASP A 11 14.09 -0.14 -27.07
CA ASP A 11 15.48 -0.40 -26.66
C ASP A 11 15.60 -1.63 -25.74
N ALA A 12 14.47 -2.25 -25.34
CA ALA A 12 14.45 -3.33 -24.36
C ALA A 12 15.21 -4.58 -24.83
N LEU A 13 15.15 -4.90 -26.13
CA LEU A 13 15.84 -6.07 -26.69
C LEU A 13 17.34 -5.84 -26.88
N GLU A 14 17.76 -4.59 -27.13
CA GLU A 14 19.18 -4.26 -27.28
C GLU A 14 19.92 -4.41 -25.95
N ASP A 15 19.20 -4.17 -24.84
CA ASP A 15 19.68 -4.31 -23.48
C ASP A 15 21.01 -3.57 -23.23
N ASN A 16 21.14 -2.38 -23.82
CA ASN A 16 22.37 -1.62 -23.76
C ASN A 16 22.61 -1.08 -22.33
N PRO A 17 23.88 -0.77 -21.95
CA PRO A 17 24.20 -0.31 -20.60
C PRO A 17 23.48 0.97 -20.18
N GLN A 18 23.10 1.83 -21.12
CA GLN A 18 22.35 3.05 -20.85
C GLN A 18 20.91 2.73 -20.45
N THR A 19 20.23 1.84 -21.18
CA THR A 19 18.89 1.34 -20.82
C THR A 19 18.90 0.66 -19.46
N ARG A 20 19.90 -0.20 -19.18
CA ARG A 20 20.08 -0.82 -17.84
C ARG A 20 20.27 0.21 -16.73
N SER A 21 21.08 1.25 -16.98
CA SER A 21 21.29 2.33 -16.01
C SER A 21 19.99 3.09 -15.72
N MET A 22 19.19 3.34 -16.76
CA MET A 22 17.87 3.96 -16.60
C MET A 22 16.92 3.05 -15.80
N VAL A 23 16.82 1.77 -16.14
CA VAL A 23 16.00 0.81 -15.37
C VAL A 23 16.40 0.80 -13.90
N SER A 24 17.70 0.77 -13.58
CA SER A 24 18.18 0.82 -12.19
C SER A 24 17.80 2.11 -11.45
N LEU A 25 17.69 3.25 -12.14
CA LEU A 25 17.19 4.48 -11.53
C LEU A 25 15.69 4.36 -11.21
N PHE A 26 14.89 3.79 -12.11
CA PHE A 26 13.47 3.53 -11.86
C PHE A 26 13.26 2.54 -10.72
N GLU A 27 14.10 1.50 -10.61
CA GLU A 27 14.07 0.54 -9.49
C GLU A 27 14.37 1.23 -8.16
N GLN A 28 15.40 2.08 -8.11
CA GLN A 28 15.74 2.87 -6.91
C GLN A 28 14.60 3.80 -6.50
N ASP A 29 13.98 4.50 -7.46
CA ASP A 29 12.83 5.36 -7.19
C ASP A 29 11.62 4.56 -6.71
N ALA A 30 11.39 3.36 -7.25
CA ALA A 30 10.31 2.47 -6.81
C ALA A 30 10.51 2.00 -5.36
N ASP A 31 11.74 1.66 -4.98
CA ASP A 31 12.08 1.31 -3.60
C ASP A 31 11.84 2.49 -2.64
N LEU A 32 12.31 3.69 -2.99
CA LEU A 32 12.09 4.90 -2.20
C LEU A 32 10.60 5.24 -2.09
N LEU A 33 9.85 5.07 -3.18
CA LEU A 33 8.41 5.28 -3.21
C LEU A 33 7.69 4.30 -2.27
N ARG A 34 8.07 3.02 -2.28
CA ARG A 34 7.50 2.02 -1.36
C ARG A 34 7.72 2.42 0.09
N GLU A 35 8.95 2.77 0.46
CA GLU A 35 9.27 3.20 1.82
C GLU A 35 8.46 4.43 2.25
N TYR A 36 8.36 5.42 1.37
CA TYR A 36 7.58 6.62 1.65
C TYR A 36 6.09 6.32 1.83
N VAL A 37 5.51 5.53 0.94
CA VAL A 37 4.07 5.20 0.94
C VAL A 37 3.70 4.33 2.14
N GLU A 38 4.58 3.43 2.57
CA GLU A 38 4.40 2.64 3.80
C GLU A 38 4.33 3.52 5.06
N VAL A 39 5.23 4.52 5.15
CA VAL A 39 5.19 5.49 6.26
C VAL A 39 3.93 6.36 6.18
N LEU A 40 3.54 6.81 4.98
CA LEU A 40 2.30 7.55 4.76
C LEU A 40 1.07 6.74 5.20
N ARG A 41 0.98 5.46 4.81
CA ARG A 41 -0.08 4.54 5.25
C ARG A 41 -0.17 4.50 6.77
N SER A 42 0.95 4.31 7.46
CA SER A 42 0.98 4.27 8.93
C SER A 42 0.44 5.56 9.55
N HIS A 43 0.75 6.72 8.98
CA HIS A 43 0.19 8.00 9.44
C HIS A 43 -1.32 8.09 9.20
N CYS A 44 -1.80 7.70 8.03
CA CYS A 44 -3.22 7.65 7.70
C CYS A 44 -4.01 6.73 8.66
N GLU A 45 -3.46 5.55 8.97
CA GLU A 45 -4.05 4.62 9.95
C GLU A 45 -4.13 5.23 11.34
N LYS A 46 -3.07 5.90 11.80
CA LYS A 46 -3.06 6.59 13.10
C LYS A 46 -4.15 7.66 13.17
N VAL A 47 -4.32 8.46 12.13
CA VAL A 47 -5.39 9.47 12.06
C VAL A 47 -6.77 8.82 12.09
N LEU A 48 -7.00 7.77 11.29
CA LEU A 48 -8.27 7.04 11.30
C LEU A 48 -8.59 6.44 12.68
N ASN A 49 -7.60 5.83 13.32
CA ASN A 49 -7.77 5.21 14.64
C ASN A 49 -8.06 6.26 15.71
N ALA A 50 -7.37 7.40 15.69
CA ALA A 50 -7.66 8.51 16.59
C ALA A 50 -9.10 9.04 16.40
N GLN A 51 -9.56 9.14 15.16
CA GLN A 51 -10.93 9.56 14.85
C GLN A 51 -11.97 8.56 15.36
N LYS A 52 -11.71 7.25 15.21
CA LYS A 52 -12.58 6.19 15.76
C LYS A 52 -12.62 6.22 17.28
N GLU A 53 -11.48 6.40 17.92
CA GLU A 53 -11.38 6.49 19.38
C GLU A 53 -12.15 7.71 19.90
N LEU A 54 -12.01 8.86 19.24
CA LEU A 54 -12.75 10.07 19.59
C LEU A 54 -14.28 9.86 19.49
N ALA A 55 -14.75 9.18 18.44
CA ALA A 55 -16.15 8.82 18.30
C ALA A 55 -16.62 7.92 19.45
N SER A 56 -15.84 6.91 19.81
CA SER A 56 -16.15 6.00 20.92
C SER A 56 -16.19 6.72 22.27
N ALA A 57 -15.21 7.58 22.54
CA ALA A 57 -15.14 8.37 23.77
C ALA A 57 -16.32 9.33 23.90
N THR A 58 -16.70 10.00 22.80
CA THR A 58 -17.85 10.92 22.76
C THR A 58 -19.16 10.18 23.02
N SER A 59 -19.35 9.02 22.38
CA SER A 59 -20.51 8.15 22.61
C SER A 59 -20.58 7.64 24.05
N SER A 60 -19.46 7.22 24.61
CA SER A 60 -19.36 6.75 26.01
C SER A 60 -19.69 7.85 27.01
N LEU A 61 -19.23 9.08 26.75
CA LEU A 61 -19.57 10.23 27.58
C LEU A 61 -21.08 10.52 27.54
N SER A 62 -21.69 10.53 26.35
CA SER A 62 -23.15 10.66 26.20
C SER A 62 -23.92 9.61 27.02
N GLN A 63 -23.50 8.34 26.91
CA GLN A 63 -24.09 7.25 27.68
C GLN A 63 -23.96 7.47 29.20
N HIS A 64 -22.80 7.96 29.66
CA HIS A 64 -22.59 8.25 31.08
C HIS A 64 -23.48 9.39 31.58
N LEU A 65 -23.67 10.45 30.79
CA LEU A 65 -24.58 11.55 31.14
C LEU A 65 -26.02 11.05 31.30
N ARG A 66 -26.48 10.13 30.43
CA ARG A 66 -27.80 9.48 30.54
C ARG A 66 -27.94 8.59 31.76
N ALA A 67 -26.84 7.96 32.20
CA ALA A 67 -26.86 7.10 33.38
C ALA A 67 -27.23 7.87 34.67
N TYR A 68 -27.06 9.19 34.69
CA TYR A 68 -27.46 10.05 35.81
C TYR A 68 -28.93 9.87 36.20
N GLU A 69 -29.85 9.73 35.22
CA GLU A 69 -31.29 9.55 35.50
C GLU A 69 -31.59 8.27 36.27
N ASN A 70 -30.78 7.22 36.06
CA ASN A 70 -30.95 5.93 36.73
C ASN A 70 -30.28 5.90 38.11
N GLN A 71 -29.47 6.91 38.45
CA GLN A 71 -28.76 6.97 39.70
C GLN A 71 -29.69 7.46 40.82
N ARG A 72 -29.82 6.65 41.88
CA ARG A 72 -30.64 7.01 43.04
C ARG A 72 -29.83 7.85 44.02
N PHE A 73 -30.04 9.15 44.01
CA PHE A 73 -29.46 10.04 45.01
C PHE A 73 -30.42 10.24 46.19
N PRO A 74 -30.00 10.05 47.45
CA PRO A 74 -30.88 10.16 48.62
C PRO A 74 -31.53 11.53 48.82
N LEU A 75 -30.94 12.58 48.25
CA LEU A 75 -31.40 13.97 48.35
C LEU A 75 -32.09 14.47 47.07
N ASP A 76 -32.09 13.67 46.01
CA ASP A 76 -32.74 14.04 44.75
C ASP A 76 -34.19 13.56 44.77
N THR A 77 -35.06 14.40 45.32
CA THR A 77 -36.50 14.12 45.43
C THR A 77 -37.29 14.63 44.24
N ASP A 78 -36.68 15.41 43.35
CA ASP A 78 -37.34 16.02 42.20
C ASP A 78 -37.15 15.17 40.93
N PRO A 79 -38.22 14.54 40.40
CA PRO A 79 -38.13 13.76 39.18
C PRO A 79 -37.76 14.61 37.94
N ASP A 80 -38.09 15.91 37.94
CA ASP A 80 -37.93 16.81 36.79
C ASP A 80 -36.85 17.88 37.02
N SER A 81 -35.83 17.55 37.82
CA SER A 81 -34.80 18.53 38.18
C SER A 81 -34.09 19.08 36.94
N VAL A 82 -33.83 20.40 36.95
CA VAL A 82 -33.15 21.12 35.85
C VAL A 82 -31.83 20.46 35.46
N LEU A 83 -31.14 19.82 36.41
CA LEU A 83 -29.92 19.07 36.14
C LEU A 83 -30.19 17.85 35.24
N LYS A 84 -31.22 17.06 35.52
CA LYS A 84 -31.58 15.88 34.70
C LYS A 84 -31.91 16.28 33.27
N THR A 85 -32.70 17.33 33.07
CA THR A 85 -33.05 17.82 31.73
C THR A 85 -31.83 18.38 31.00
N THR A 86 -30.99 19.17 31.67
CA THR A 86 -29.74 19.70 31.11
C THR A 86 -28.79 18.58 30.67
N LEU A 87 -28.59 17.55 31.50
CA LEU A 87 -27.72 16.41 31.17
C LEU A 87 -28.27 15.59 30.00
N LYS A 88 -29.60 15.45 29.88
CA LYS A 88 -30.24 14.81 28.72
C LYS A 88 -29.99 15.60 27.43
N GLU A 89 -30.12 16.92 27.47
CA GLU A 89 -29.82 17.79 26.32
C GLU A 89 -28.35 17.69 25.91
N PHE A 90 -27.42 17.70 26.88
CA PHE A 90 -25.99 17.52 26.61
C PHE A 90 -25.69 16.16 25.97
N ALA A 91 -26.30 15.09 26.48
CA ALA A 91 -26.15 13.76 25.88
C ALA A 91 -26.67 13.73 24.43
N ALA A 92 -27.80 14.38 24.14
CA ALA A 92 -28.32 14.46 22.78
C ALA A 92 -27.34 15.19 21.83
N THR A 93 -26.75 16.31 22.25
CA THR A 93 -25.72 16.99 21.46
C THR A 93 -24.49 16.11 21.25
N LEU A 94 -24.04 15.38 22.28
CA LEU A 94 -22.89 14.47 22.14
C LEU A 94 -23.18 13.29 21.20
N ASP A 95 -24.41 12.79 21.15
CA ASP A 95 -24.81 11.76 20.18
C ASP A 95 -24.70 12.27 18.74
N GLU A 96 -25.16 13.49 18.47
CA GLU A 96 -25.03 14.13 17.15
C GLU A 96 -23.55 14.29 16.77
N VAL A 97 -22.73 14.79 17.70
CA VAL A 97 -21.28 14.94 17.48
C VAL A 97 -20.62 13.59 17.23
N SER A 98 -20.95 12.56 18.02
CA SER A 98 -20.45 11.20 17.83
C SER A 98 -20.85 10.64 16.46
N SER A 99 -22.08 10.90 16.00
CA SER A 99 -22.53 10.47 14.68
C SER A 99 -21.70 11.10 13.55
N LEU A 100 -21.45 12.42 13.62
CA LEU A 100 -20.58 13.12 12.67
C LEU A 100 -19.15 12.56 12.70
N GLN A 101 -18.63 12.25 13.88
CA GLN A 101 -17.30 11.66 14.02
C GLN A 101 -17.20 10.26 13.40
N GLN A 102 -18.25 9.44 13.52
CA GLN A 102 -18.33 8.12 12.88
C GLN A 102 -18.40 8.24 11.35
N VAL A 103 -19.18 9.17 10.81
CA VAL A 103 -19.22 9.45 9.37
C VAL A 103 -17.86 9.90 8.87
N CYS A 104 -17.18 10.79 9.61
CA CYS A 104 -15.83 11.21 9.28
C CYS A 104 -14.83 10.04 9.30
N ALA A 105 -14.90 9.15 10.30
CA ALA A 105 -14.07 7.95 10.35
C ALA A 105 -14.31 7.03 9.13
N ALA A 106 -15.57 6.86 8.71
CA ALA A 106 -15.89 6.09 7.50
C ALA A 106 -15.27 6.73 6.25
N GLN A 107 -15.39 8.04 6.08
CA GLN A 107 -14.78 8.76 4.95
C GLN A 107 -13.24 8.69 4.96
N LEU A 108 -12.61 8.73 6.12
CA LEU A 108 -11.16 8.52 6.25
C LEU A 108 -10.77 7.06 5.88
N GLY A 109 -11.60 6.08 6.22
CA GLY A 109 -11.40 4.70 5.81
C GLY A 109 -11.48 4.54 4.29
N ASP A 110 -12.60 4.97 3.70
CA ASP A 110 -12.92 4.70 2.30
C ASP A 110 -12.20 5.65 1.33
N GLY A 111 -12.05 6.92 1.69
CA GLY A 111 -11.52 7.97 0.84
C GLY A 111 -10.02 8.23 0.99
N MET A 112 -9.41 7.79 2.09
CA MET A 112 -7.99 8.02 2.37
C MET A 112 -7.21 6.71 2.52
N LEU A 113 -7.61 5.82 3.43
CA LEU A 113 -6.84 4.61 3.70
C LEU A 113 -7.00 3.54 2.60
N TYR A 114 -8.22 3.32 2.12
CA TYR A 114 -8.49 2.30 1.09
C TYR A 114 -7.70 2.52 -0.21
N PRO A 115 -7.64 3.73 -0.81
CA PRO A 115 -6.84 3.97 -2.01
C PRO A 115 -5.35 3.71 -1.81
N ILE A 116 -4.80 4.07 -0.64
CA ILE A 116 -3.39 3.82 -0.30
C ILE A 116 -3.12 2.32 -0.20
N ASN A 117 -3.97 1.57 0.50
CA ASN A 117 -3.82 0.11 0.61
C ASN A 117 -3.92 -0.56 -0.75
N ARG A 118 -4.90 -0.18 -1.58
CA ARG A 118 -5.01 -0.70 -2.94
C ARG A 118 -3.74 -0.43 -3.76
N PHE A 119 -3.20 0.79 -3.70
CA PHE A 119 -2.00 1.15 -4.44
C PHE A 119 -0.78 0.31 -3.99
N ILE A 120 -0.63 0.07 -2.69
CA ILE A 120 0.45 -0.80 -2.17
C ILE A 120 0.24 -2.25 -2.60
N ASP A 121 -0.95 -2.80 -2.31
CA ASP A 121 -1.24 -4.23 -2.42
C ASP A 121 -1.39 -4.70 -3.88
N ALA A 122 -1.77 -3.80 -4.80
CA ALA A 122 -1.90 -4.11 -6.22
C ALA A 122 -0.77 -3.46 -7.02
N ASP A 123 -0.75 -2.14 -7.12
CA ASP A 123 0.09 -1.46 -8.11
C ASP A 123 1.59 -1.56 -7.78
N LEU A 124 2.00 -1.29 -6.53
CA LEU A 124 3.40 -1.46 -6.12
C LEU A 124 3.81 -2.93 -6.08
N SER A 125 2.95 -3.81 -5.56
CA SER A 125 3.23 -5.25 -5.51
C SER A 125 3.48 -5.82 -6.92
N ASP A 126 2.72 -5.39 -7.92
CA ASP A 126 2.91 -5.80 -9.30
C ASP A 126 4.26 -5.33 -9.86
N ILE A 127 4.67 -4.09 -9.57
CA ILE A 127 5.99 -3.57 -9.98
C ILE A 127 7.12 -4.44 -9.41
N PHE A 128 7.11 -4.73 -8.11
CA PHE A 128 8.14 -5.54 -7.48
C PHE A 128 8.14 -6.99 -7.97
N THR A 129 6.95 -7.56 -8.23
CA THR A 129 6.84 -8.90 -8.83
C THR A 129 7.46 -8.93 -10.22
N MET A 130 7.19 -7.93 -11.06
CA MET A 130 7.78 -7.83 -12.40
C MET A 130 9.30 -7.62 -12.34
N MET A 131 9.78 -6.83 -11.38
CA MET A 131 11.22 -6.64 -11.15
C MET A 131 11.91 -7.96 -10.80
N GLU A 132 11.33 -8.78 -9.91
CA GLU A 132 11.87 -10.10 -9.57
C GLU A 132 11.89 -11.05 -10.77
N ILE A 133 10.80 -11.09 -11.55
CA ILE A 133 10.71 -11.91 -12.77
C ILE A 133 11.79 -11.48 -13.78
N PHE A 134 11.94 -10.17 -14.00
CA PHE A 134 12.94 -9.62 -14.91
C PHE A 134 14.37 -9.92 -14.46
N ALA A 135 14.66 -9.83 -13.16
CA ALA A 135 15.95 -10.19 -12.61
C ALA A 135 16.26 -11.69 -12.80
N SER A 136 15.26 -12.56 -12.59
CA SER A 136 15.40 -14.00 -12.83
C SER A 136 15.68 -14.30 -14.31
N ALA A 137 14.89 -13.73 -15.22
CA ALA A 137 15.05 -13.91 -16.66
C ALA A 137 16.42 -13.39 -17.14
N SER A 138 16.86 -12.23 -16.65
CA SER A 138 18.18 -11.66 -16.96
C SER A 138 19.32 -12.60 -16.55
N ASN A 139 19.23 -13.19 -15.35
CA ASN A 139 20.23 -14.14 -14.85
C ASN A 139 20.23 -15.46 -15.65
N GLU A 140 19.06 -15.98 -16.02
CA GLU A 140 18.93 -17.17 -16.87
C GLU A 140 19.54 -16.94 -18.27
N MET A 141 19.30 -15.77 -18.86
CA MET A 141 19.91 -15.36 -20.11
C MET A 141 21.44 -15.27 -20.00
N GLU A 142 21.97 -14.65 -18.94
CA GLU A 142 23.42 -14.54 -18.71
C GLU A 142 24.08 -15.93 -18.60
N GLN A 143 23.44 -16.85 -17.88
CA GLN A 143 23.93 -18.23 -17.73
C GLN A 143 23.92 -18.98 -19.07
N SER A 144 22.86 -18.83 -19.86
CA SER A 144 22.70 -19.46 -21.18
C SER A 144 23.74 -18.93 -22.17
N VAL A 145 23.94 -17.62 -22.21
CA VAL A 145 24.99 -16.97 -23.02
C VAL A 145 26.38 -17.41 -22.57
N THR A 146 26.62 -17.51 -21.26
CA THR A 146 27.90 -18.00 -20.72
C THR A 146 28.19 -19.44 -21.16
N LYS A 147 27.18 -20.31 -21.16
CA LYS A 147 27.29 -21.69 -21.64
C LYS A 147 27.58 -21.72 -23.15
N PHE A 148 26.89 -20.88 -23.93
CA PHE A 148 27.15 -20.70 -25.36
C PHE A 148 28.58 -20.26 -25.66
N CYS A 149 29.09 -19.25 -24.95
CA CYS A 149 30.47 -18.77 -25.12
C CYS A 149 31.53 -19.84 -24.80
N LYS A 150 31.24 -20.77 -23.90
CA LYS A 150 32.14 -21.88 -23.53
C LYS A 150 32.07 -23.06 -24.51
N CYS A 151 31.08 -23.12 -25.40
CA CYS A 151 30.92 -24.21 -26.35
C CYS A 151 31.99 -24.19 -27.45
N SER A 152 32.70 -25.31 -27.62
CA SER A 152 33.80 -25.46 -28.55
C SER A 152 33.32 -25.91 -29.94
N LYS A 153 33.60 -25.08 -30.96
CA LYS A 153 33.37 -25.45 -32.37
C LYS A 153 34.13 -26.70 -32.83
N LYS A 154 35.24 -27.04 -32.18
CA LYS A 154 36.11 -28.17 -32.57
C LYS A 154 35.84 -29.44 -31.77
N ARG A 155 35.45 -29.31 -30.49
CA ARG A 155 35.33 -30.44 -29.56
C ARG A 155 33.89 -30.90 -29.35
N ASP A 156 32.93 -29.99 -29.42
CA ASP A 156 31.54 -30.31 -29.11
C ASP A 156 30.76 -30.74 -30.37
N SER A 157 29.83 -31.67 -30.17
CA SER A 157 28.97 -32.20 -31.23
C SER A 157 28.00 -31.15 -31.76
N GLU A 158 27.56 -31.31 -33.01
CA GLU A 158 26.55 -30.43 -33.60
C GLU A 158 25.24 -30.41 -32.80
N LYS A 159 24.85 -31.56 -32.24
CA LYS A 159 23.67 -31.67 -31.39
C LYS A 159 23.78 -30.77 -30.14
N VAL A 160 24.91 -30.82 -29.45
CA VAL A 160 25.17 -29.98 -28.27
C VAL A 160 25.17 -28.49 -28.64
N ARG A 161 25.71 -28.13 -29.81
CA ARG A 161 25.68 -26.75 -30.30
C ARG A 161 24.26 -26.25 -30.57
N GLN A 162 23.40 -27.10 -31.13
CA GLN A 162 22.00 -26.77 -31.38
C GLN A 162 21.22 -26.60 -30.07
N GLU A 163 21.41 -27.51 -29.11
CA GLU A 163 20.79 -27.42 -27.79
C GLU A 163 21.16 -26.11 -27.06
N VAL A 164 22.45 -25.73 -27.07
CA VAL A 164 22.88 -24.49 -26.41
C VAL A 164 22.40 -23.23 -27.15
N ASN A 165 22.31 -23.26 -28.48
CA ASN A 165 21.69 -22.17 -29.25
C ASN A 165 20.20 -22.02 -28.93
N GLU A 166 19.48 -23.14 -28.80
CA GLU A 166 18.05 -23.14 -28.46
C GLU A 166 17.83 -22.62 -27.03
N GLU A 167 18.69 -23.00 -26.08
CA GLU A 167 18.67 -22.44 -24.71
C GLU A 167 18.85 -20.91 -24.71
N VAL A 168 19.83 -20.38 -25.45
CA VAL A 168 20.02 -18.92 -25.58
C VAL A 168 18.76 -18.28 -26.16
N TYR A 169 18.24 -18.81 -27.26
CA TYR A 169 17.05 -18.27 -27.90
C TYR A 169 15.83 -18.24 -26.95
N MET A 170 15.61 -19.32 -26.20
CA MET A 170 14.50 -19.39 -25.25
C MET A 170 14.69 -18.41 -24.08
N SER A 171 15.91 -18.29 -23.56
CA SER A 171 16.23 -17.37 -22.45
C SER A 171 16.19 -15.89 -22.85
N THR A 172 16.45 -15.54 -24.11
CA THR A 172 16.35 -14.16 -24.61
C THR A 172 14.93 -13.76 -24.98
N LYS A 173 14.06 -14.73 -25.26
CA LYS A 173 12.66 -14.49 -25.65
C LYS A 173 11.73 -14.29 -24.46
N ASN A 174 11.97 -15.01 -23.38
CA ASN A 174 11.13 -15.04 -22.17
C ASN A 174 11.49 -13.92 -21.21
#